data_AF-A0A7G7XTD2-F1
#
_entry.id   AF-A0A7G7XTD2-F1
#
_cell.length_a   1.000
_cell.length_b   1.000
_cell.length_c   1.000
_cell.angle_alpha   90.00
_cell.angle_beta   90.00
_cell.angle_gamma   90.00
#
_symmetry.space_group_name_H-M   'P 1'
#
loop_
_entity.id
_entity.type
_entity.pdbx_description
1 polymer ?
#
loop_
_entity_poly.entity_id
_entity_poly.type
_entity_poly.pdbx_seq_one_letter_code
_entity_poly.pdbx_strand_id
1 'polypeptide(L)' 'MTLNLCVLTPNRIVWDSEVKEIILSTNSGQIGVLPNHAPIATAVDIGILRIRFNDQ' A
#
# COMPACT_ATOMS: atom_id res chain seq x y z
N MET A 1 -4.14 12.31 -9.25
CA MET A 1 -4.62 12.16 -7.86
C MET A 1 -3.80 11.06 -7.21
N THR A 2 -3.48 11.20 -5.93
CA THR A 2 -2.55 10.34 -5.16
C THR A 2 -3.23 9.83 -3.90
N LEU A 3 -2.65 8.82 -3.25
CA LEU A 3 -2.98 8.39 -1.90
C LEU A 3 -1.75 8.47 -1.00
N ASN A 4 -1.94 8.81 0.27
CA ASN A 4 -0.86 8.83 1.26
C ASN A 4 -0.60 7.41 1.75
N LEU A 5 0.61 6.91 1.56
CA LEU A 5 1.02 5.59 2.01
C LEU A 5 2.02 5.73 3.16
N CYS A 6 1.67 5.14 4.32
CA CYS A 6 2.58 4.99 5.45
C CYS A 6 2.80 3.49 5.75
N VAL A 7 4.07 3.06 5.74
CA VAL A 7 4.46 1.70 6.15
C VAL A 7 5.23 1.79 7.46
N LEU A 8 4.68 1.16 8.48
CA LEU A 8 5.17 1.19 9.85
C LEU A 8 5.75 -0.17 10.24
N THR A 9 6.88 -0.14 10.93
CA THR A 9 7.39 -1.28 11.70
C THR A 9 7.37 -0.91 13.18
N PRO A 10 7.46 -1.87 14.13
CA PRO A 10 7.48 -1.57 15.56
C PRO A 10 8.54 -0.54 15.97
N ASN A 11 9.65 -0.47 15.24
CA ASN A 11 10.80 0.37 15.61
C ASN A 11 10.83 1.72 14.87
N ARG A 12 10.23 1.81 13.67
CA ARG A 12 10.30 3.02 12.84
C ARG A 12 9.27 3.05 11.71
N ILE A 13 9.05 4.25 11.18
CA ILE A 13 8.43 4.48 9.88
C ILE A 13 9.42 4.07 8.78
N VAL A 14 9.01 3.19 7.89
CA VAL A 14 9.82 2.71 6.76
C VAL A 14 9.48 3.44 5.48
N TRP A 15 8.23 3.86 5.33
CA TRP A 15 7.75 4.61 4.18
C TRP A 15 6.69 5.62 4.62
N ASP A 16 6.75 6.85 4.08
CA ASP A 16 5.76 7.91 4.28
C ASP A 16 5.83 8.85 3.07
N SER A 17 4.96 8.64 2.07
CA SER A 17 4.93 9.45 0.84
C SER A 17 3.64 9.26 0.04
N GLU A 18 3.38 10.18 -0.89
CA GLU A 18 2.29 10.10 -1.86
C GLU A 18 2.58 9.12 -3.00
N VAL A 19 1.59 8.28 -3.33
CA VAL A 19 1.70 7.24 -4.37
C VAL A 19 0.46 7.18 -5.25
N LYS A 20 0.58 6.56 -6.44
CA LYS A 20 -0.56 6.38 -7.37
C LYS A 20 -1.31 5.08 -7.12
N GLU A 21 -0.61 4.02 -6.80
CA GLU A 21 -1.16 2.68 -6.67
C GLU A 21 -0.27 1.85 -5.76
N ILE A 22 -0.91 0.94 -5.00
CA ILE A 22 -0.22 -0.13 -4.30
C ILE A 22 -0.84 -1.47 -4.66
N ILE A 23 -0.02 -2.50 -4.71
CA ILE A 23 -0.45 -3.90 -4.82
C ILE A 23 0.18 -4.67 -3.67
N LEU A 24 -0.66 -5.30 -2.85
CA LEU A 24 -0.24 -6.01 -1.64
C LEU A 24 -0.83 -7.42 -1.59
N SER A 25 -0.10 -8.34 -0.96
CA SER A 25 -0.56 -9.72 -0.73
C SER A 25 -1.38 -9.81 0.55
N THR A 26 -2.55 -10.41 0.44
CA THR A 26 -3.42 -10.79 1.56
C THR A 26 -3.60 -12.30 1.58
N ASN A 27 -4.21 -12.83 2.64
CA ASN A 27 -4.48 -14.26 2.79
C ASN A 27 -5.41 -14.86 1.72
N SER A 28 -6.17 -14.03 1.00
CA SER A 28 -7.11 -14.44 -0.06
C SER A 28 -6.60 -14.15 -1.47
N GLY A 29 -5.39 -13.57 -1.60
CA GLY A 29 -4.81 -13.18 -2.88
C GLY A 29 -4.24 -11.77 -2.87
N GLN A 30 -4.01 -11.22 -4.06
CA GLN A 30 -3.48 -9.86 -4.21
C GLN A 30 -4.60 -8.82 -4.27
N ILE A 31 -4.39 -7.69 -3.62
CA ILE A 31 -5.28 -6.53 -3.66
C ILE A 31 -4.52 -5.34 -4.23
N GLY A 32 -5.12 -4.69 -5.22
CA GLY A 32 -4.68 -3.39 -5.74
C GLY A 32 -5.52 -2.26 -5.13
N VAL A 33 -4.88 -1.20 -4.65
CA VAL A 33 -5.54 -0.02 -4.08
C VAL A 33 -5.17 1.22 -4.89
N LEU A 34 -6.19 1.95 -5.31
CA LEU A 34 -6.12 3.19 -6.09
C LEU A 34 -6.60 4.39 -5.26
N PRO A 35 -6.37 5.63 -5.71
CA PRO A 35 -6.86 6.81 -5.03
C PRO A 35 -8.40 6.80 -4.97
N ASN A 36 -8.97 7.28 -3.86
CA ASN A 36 -10.41 7.27 -3.58
C ASN A 36 -11.03 5.87 -3.40
N HIS A 37 -10.23 4.84 -3.07
CA HIS A 37 -10.75 3.55 -2.67
C HIS A 37 -11.56 3.67 -1.36
N ALA A 38 -12.63 2.88 -1.22
CA ALA A 38 -13.42 2.83 0.01
C ALA A 38 -12.56 2.37 1.20
N PRO A 39 -12.80 2.86 2.43
CA PRO A 39 -12.05 2.41 3.60
C PRO A 39 -12.19 0.90 3.84
N ILE A 40 -11.07 0.21 4.08
CA ILE A 40 -11.04 -1.22 4.40
C ILE A 40 -9.93 -1.50 5.43
N ALA A 41 -10.19 -2.43 6.34
CA ALA A 41 -9.17 -3.01 7.22
C ALA A 41 -9.00 -4.49 6.85
N THR A 42 -7.77 -4.91 6.54
CA THR A 42 -7.46 -6.29 6.14
C THR A 42 -6.12 -6.74 6.70
N ALA A 43 -5.96 -8.05 6.89
CA ALA A 43 -4.68 -8.65 7.24
C ALA A 43 -3.79 -8.75 5.98
N VAL A 44 -2.53 -8.35 6.13
CA VAL A 44 -1.51 -8.47 5.09
C VAL A 44 -0.72 -9.74 5.33
N ASP A 45 -0.48 -10.53 4.28
CA ASP A 45 0.31 -11.76 4.36
C ASP A 45 1.79 -11.47 4.06
N ILE A 46 2.67 -12.42 4.40
CA ILE A 46 4.10 -12.33 4.09
C ILE A 46 4.26 -12.33 2.57
N GLY A 47 4.75 -11.21 2.03
CA GLY A 47 4.86 -11.03 0.59
C GLY A 47 5.49 -9.71 0.19
N ILE A 48 5.35 -9.40 -1.09
CA ILE A 48 5.94 -8.20 -1.70
C ILE A 48 4.86 -7.13 -1.83
N LEU A 49 5.09 -5.97 -1.20
CA LEU A 49 4.34 -4.75 -1.49
C LEU A 49 4.95 -4.08 -2.73
N ARG A 50 4.15 -3.93 -3.78
CA ARG A 50 4.55 -3.19 -4.99
C ARG A 50 3.93 -1.81 -4.93
N ILE A 51 4.74 -0.78 -5.11
CA ILE A 51 4.31 0.62 -5.06
C ILE A 51 4.58 1.24 -6.42
N ARG A 52 3.57 1.88 -7.01
CA ARG A 52 3.72 2.67 -8.23
C ARG A 52 3.76 4.16 -7.86
N PHE A 53 4.90 4.77 -8.14
CA PHE A 53 5.08 6.22 -8.06
C PHE A 53 4.64 6.88 -9.37
N ASN A 54 4.54 8.20 -9.35
CA ASN A 54 4.26 8.98 -10.55
C ASN A 54 5.36 8.72 -11.60
N ASP A 55 4.95 8.60 -12.87
CA ASP A 55 5.84 8.25 -13.99
C ASP A 55 7.00 9.25 -14.09
N GLN A 56 8.21 8.76 -13.82
CA GLN A 56 9.32 9.01 -14.73
C GLN A 56 9.41 7.82 -15.66
#